data_AF-A0A9Q5QWI7-F1
#
_entry.id   AF-A0A9Q5QWI7-F1
#
_cell.length_a   1.000
_cell.length_b   1.000
_cell.length_c   1.000
_cell.angle_alpha   90.00
_cell.angle_beta   90.00
_cell.angle_gamma   90.00
#
_symmetry.space_group_name_H-M   'P 1'
#
loop_
_entity.id
_entity.type
_entity.pdbx_description
1 polymer ?
#
loop_
_entity_poly.entity_id
_entity_poly.type
_entity_poly.pdbx_seq_one_letter_code
_entity_poly.pdbx_strand_id
1 'polypeptide(L)'
;MKPLVIKTLITSITSIGLLGLFNPNQASAQLIPEPWIAVGSKDSAITYAGGVKVFGFGLEVGTGKDGVTGTDVLKFINLPFISPYFGVGYYSTKQEVSLSGGIHVETSKHIFIGAGYNSVRGFNGQIGIKL
;
A
#
# COMPACT_ATOMS: atom_id res chain seq x y z
N MET A 1 -23.72 44.11 0.87
CA MET A 1 -22.86 43.23 0.03
C MET A 1 -22.34 41.96 0.74
N LYS A 2 -22.24 41.90 2.07
CA LYS A 2 -21.75 40.71 2.81
C LYS A 2 -22.67 39.46 2.87
N PRO A 3 -24.02 39.56 2.94
CA PRO A 3 -24.87 38.37 3.17
C PRO A 3 -25.07 37.51 1.91
N LEU A 4 -24.97 38.13 0.72
CA LEU A 4 -25.12 37.42 -0.55
C LEU A 4 -23.97 36.44 -0.80
N VAL A 5 -22.73 36.85 -0.48
CA VAL A 5 -21.52 36.03 -0.63
C VAL A 5 -21.56 34.80 0.29
N ILE A 6 -22.00 34.98 1.54
CA ILE A 6 -22.13 33.87 2.52
C ILE A 6 -23.17 32.86 2.04
N LYS A 7 -24.32 33.33 1.53
CA LYS A 7 -25.37 32.46 1.00
C LYS A 7 -24.88 31.67 -0.22
N THR A 8 -24.17 32.31 -1.14
CA THR A 8 -23.58 31.63 -2.31
C THR A 8 -22.56 30.58 -1.89
N LEU A 9 -21.70 30.87 -0.91
CA LEU A 9 -20.71 29.91 -0.41
C LEU A 9 -21.36 28.67 0.21
N ILE A 10 -22.38 28.85 1.06
CA ILE A 10 -23.10 27.75 1.70
C ILE A 10 -23.83 26.89 0.66
N THR A 11 -24.48 27.51 -0.32
CA THR A 11 -25.17 26.80 -1.42
C THR A 11 -24.19 26.00 -2.27
N SER A 12 -23.00 26.53 -2.55
CA SER A 12 -21.97 25.80 -3.30
C SER A 12 -21.46 24.58 -2.54
N ILE A 13 -21.21 24.71 -1.23
CA ILE A 13 -20.75 23.59 -0.38
C ILE A 13 -21.83 22.50 -0.29
N THR A 14 -23.09 22.88 -0.09
CA THR A 14 -24.21 21.92 -0.03
C THR A 14 -24.45 21.23 -1.37
N SER A 15 -24.31 21.94 -2.49
CA SER A 15 -24.45 21.34 -3.84
C SER A 15 -23.35 20.32 -4.14
N ILE A 16 -22.10 20.60 -3.72
CA ILE A 16 -20.98 19.66 -3.86
C ILE A 16 -21.19 18.41 -2.99
N GLY A 17 -21.66 18.58 -1.75
CA GLY A 17 -22.01 17.46 -0.88
C GLY A 17 -23.12 16.57 -1.45
N LEU A 18 -24.11 17.19 -2.11
CA LEU A 18 -25.23 16.46 -2.72
C LEU A 18 -24.81 15.65 -3.95
N LEU A 19 -23.84 16.13 -4.75
CA LEU A 19 -23.26 15.37 -5.87
C LEU A 19 -22.58 14.07 -5.40
N GLY A 20 -22.06 14.03 -4.17
CA GLY A 20 -21.52 12.82 -3.55
C GLY A 20 -22.57 11.74 -3.24
N LEU A 21 -23.84 12.12 -3.07
CA LEU A 21 -24.94 11.17 -2.82
C LEU A 21 -25.50 10.54 -4.11
N PHE A 22 -25.35 11.22 -5.25
CA PHE A 22 -25.82 10.74 -6.55
C PHE A 22 -24.83 9.80 -7.27
N ASN A 23 -23.67 9.58 -6.67
CA ASN A 23 -22.72 8.56 -7.11
C ASN A 23 -22.62 7.48 -6.03
N PRO A 24 -23.65 6.60 -5.90
CA PRO A 24 -23.52 5.39 -5.11
C PRO A 24 -22.56 4.47 -5.86
N ASN A 25 -21.27 4.78 -5.85
CA ASN A 25 -20.26 3.76 -6.09
C ASN A 25 -20.59 2.69 -5.06
N GLN A 26 -21.01 1.54 -5.55
CA GLN A 26 -21.30 0.37 -4.76
C GLN A 26 -20.10 0.24 -3.81
N ALA A 27 -20.32 0.49 -2.52
CA ALA A 27 -19.31 0.21 -1.52
C ALA A 27 -19.18 -1.30 -1.55
N SER A 28 -18.26 -1.78 -2.39
CA SER A 28 -17.82 -3.16 -2.37
C SER A 28 -17.07 -3.30 -1.05
N ALA A 29 -17.85 -3.52 0.00
CA ALA A 29 -17.38 -3.77 1.36
C ALA A 29 -16.78 -5.17 1.47
N GLN A 30 -16.61 -5.86 0.34
CA GLN A 30 -15.88 -7.10 0.30
C GLN A 30 -14.40 -6.76 0.48
N LEU A 31 -13.92 -7.16 1.64
CA LEU A 31 -12.52 -7.11 2.02
C LEU A 31 -11.79 -8.06 1.07
N ILE A 32 -11.28 -7.52 -0.04
CA ILE A 32 -10.54 -8.29 -1.03
C ILE A 32 -9.06 -8.20 -0.62
N PRO A 33 -8.49 -9.26 -0.02
CA PRO A 33 -7.07 -9.28 0.24
C PRO A 33 -6.30 -9.34 -1.08
N GLU A 34 -5.24 -8.55 -1.15
CA GLU A 34 -4.31 -8.54 -2.27
C GLU A 34 -2.98 -9.15 -1.81
N PRO A 35 -2.79 -10.48 -1.91
CA PRO A 35 -1.54 -11.12 -1.52
C PRO A 35 -0.47 -10.93 -2.60
N TRP A 36 0.80 -10.86 -2.16
CA TRP A 36 1.96 -10.84 -3.03
C TRP A 36 3.11 -11.65 -2.46
N ILE A 37 4.05 -11.98 -3.33
CA ILE A 37 5.38 -12.48 -2.98
C ILE A 37 6.44 -11.53 -3.53
N ALA A 38 7.60 -11.51 -2.88
CA ALA A 38 8.73 -10.69 -3.26
C ALA A 38 10.01 -11.51 -3.28
N VAL A 39 10.87 -11.21 -4.27
CA VAL A 39 12.24 -11.71 -4.34
C VAL A 39 13.16 -10.52 -4.56
N GLY A 40 14.25 -10.47 -3.81
CA GLY A 40 15.17 -9.35 -3.82
C GLY A 40 16.59 -9.74 -3.53
N SER A 41 17.43 -8.72 -3.35
CA SER A 41 18.80 -8.92 -2.90
C SER A 41 19.31 -7.76 -2.04
N LYS A 42 20.19 -8.10 -1.11
CA LYS A 42 20.99 -7.16 -0.34
C LYS A 42 22.36 -7.75 -0.08
N ASP A 43 23.42 -6.98 -0.31
CA ASP A 43 24.80 -7.39 -0.05
C ASP A 43 25.15 -8.75 -0.68
N SER A 44 24.68 -8.98 -1.91
CA SER A 44 24.81 -10.24 -2.67
C SER A 44 24.08 -11.47 -2.09
N ALA A 45 23.25 -11.31 -1.06
CA ALA A 45 22.36 -12.35 -0.55
C ALA A 45 20.95 -12.19 -1.14
N ILE A 46 20.34 -13.32 -1.54
CA ILE A 46 18.94 -13.35 -1.99
C ILE A 46 18.02 -13.19 -0.77
N THR A 47 16.97 -12.39 -0.93
CA THR A 47 15.96 -12.15 0.10
C THR A 47 14.58 -12.49 -0.42
N TYR A 48 13.70 -12.92 0.48
CA TYR A 48 12.33 -13.35 0.16
C TYR A 48 11.33 -12.66 1.07
N ALA A 49 10.12 -12.42 0.57
CA ALA A 49 8.99 -12.05 1.40
C ALA A 49 7.65 -12.47 0.81
N GLY A 50 6.65 -12.47 1.66
CA GLY A 50 5.25 -12.58 1.28
C GLY A 50 4.44 -11.60 2.10
N GLY A 51 3.44 -10.99 1.48
CA GLY A 51 2.59 -10.03 2.17
C GLY A 51 1.15 -10.05 1.67
N VAL A 52 0.31 -9.31 2.37
CA VAL A 52 -1.09 -9.12 2.03
C VAL A 52 -1.50 -7.68 2.31
N LYS A 53 -2.26 -7.09 1.38
CA LYS A 53 -2.79 -5.73 1.49
C LYS A 53 -4.29 -5.80 1.67
N VAL A 54 -4.79 -5.07 2.66
CA VAL A 54 -6.20 -4.93 3.02
C VAL A 54 -6.46 -3.47 3.38
N PHE A 55 -7.43 -2.81 2.75
CA PHE A 55 -7.78 -1.41 3.01
C PHE A 55 -6.60 -0.42 2.95
N GLY A 56 -5.64 -0.67 2.05
CA GLY A 56 -4.44 0.14 1.93
C GLY A 56 -3.49 0.03 3.12
N PHE A 57 -3.63 -1.01 3.94
CA PHE A 57 -2.63 -1.44 4.90
C PHE A 57 -2.06 -2.78 4.45
N GLY A 58 -0.74 -2.92 4.51
CA GLY A 58 -0.05 -4.17 4.19
C GLY A 58 0.57 -4.77 5.44
N LEU A 59 0.61 -6.10 5.47
CA LEU A 59 1.47 -6.86 6.34
C LEU A 59 2.41 -7.67 5.45
N GLU A 60 3.72 -7.57 5.67
CA GLU A 60 4.73 -8.32 4.92
C GLU A 60 5.63 -9.07 5.88
N VAL A 61 5.84 -10.36 5.66
CA VAL A 61 6.83 -11.17 6.37
C VAL A 61 7.97 -11.51 5.43
N GLY A 62 9.20 -11.41 5.90
CA GLY A 62 10.37 -11.56 5.04
C GLY A 62 11.54 -12.23 5.72
N THR A 63 12.39 -12.85 4.90
CA THR A 63 13.68 -13.40 5.30
C THR A 63 14.79 -12.71 4.51
N GLY A 64 15.74 -12.13 5.23
CA GLY A 64 16.93 -11.48 4.71
C GLY A 64 18.17 -12.37 4.74
N LYS A 65 19.33 -11.73 4.57
CA LYS A 65 20.65 -12.36 4.70
C LYS A 65 20.78 -13.07 6.06
N ASP A 66 21.56 -14.15 6.13
CA ASP A 66 21.85 -14.89 7.37
C ASP A 66 20.61 -15.42 8.13
N GLY A 67 19.49 -15.61 7.43
CA GLY A 67 18.25 -16.14 8.02
C GLY A 67 17.49 -15.13 8.88
N VAL A 68 17.80 -13.84 8.77
CA VAL A 68 17.13 -12.79 9.54
C VAL A 68 15.69 -12.65 9.10
N THR A 69 14.75 -12.95 9.99
CA THR A 69 13.30 -12.90 9.72
C THR A 69 12.66 -11.71 10.41
N GLY A 70 11.63 -11.16 9.79
CA GLY A 70 10.87 -10.07 10.40
C GLY A 70 9.57 -9.79 9.68
N THR A 71 8.88 -8.78 10.18
CA THR A 71 7.57 -8.37 9.71
C THR A 71 7.54 -6.86 9.53
N ASP A 72 6.97 -6.39 8.43
CA ASP A 72 6.73 -4.98 8.13
C ASP A 72 5.22 -4.69 8.11
N VAL A 73 4.83 -3.56 8.69
CA VAL A 73 3.50 -2.95 8.52
C VAL A 73 3.63 -1.81 7.51
N LEU A 74 2.82 -1.87 6.45
CA LEU A 74 2.90 -0.97 5.31
C LEU A 74 1.64 -0.10 5.24
N LYS A 75 1.80 1.17 4.87
CA LYS A 75 0.71 2.06 4.50
C LYS A 75 0.79 2.38 3.02
N PHE A 76 -0.29 2.06 2.30
CA PHE A 76 -0.45 2.36 0.89
C PHE A 76 -1.26 3.64 0.69
N ILE A 77 -0.90 4.37 -0.36
CA ILE A 77 -1.69 5.45 -0.94
C ILE A 77 -2.31 4.88 -2.22
N ASN A 78 -3.58 4.49 -2.16
CA ASN A 78 -4.25 3.84 -3.29
C ASN A 78 -4.67 4.90 -4.33
N LEU A 79 -3.97 4.97 -5.45
CA LEU A 79 -4.29 5.82 -6.60
C LEU A 79 -4.76 4.94 -7.78
N PRO A 80 -5.32 5.53 -8.85
CA PRO A 80 -5.62 4.76 -10.07
C PRO A 80 -4.36 4.07 -10.61
N PHE A 81 -4.40 2.73 -10.72
CA PHE A 81 -3.37 1.84 -11.27
C PHE A 81 -2.03 1.79 -10.52
N ILE A 82 -1.75 2.71 -9.60
CA ILE A 82 -0.52 2.73 -8.81
C ILE A 82 -0.83 2.85 -7.32
N SER A 83 -0.06 2.15 -6.49
CA SER A 83 -0.20 2.19 -5.04
C SER A 83 1.19 2.28 -4.40
N PRO A 84 1.78 3.49 -4.31
CA PRO A 84 2.99 3.69 -3.53
C PRO A 84 2.74 3.40 -2.05
N TYR A 85 3.77 2.92 -1.36
CA TYR A 85 3.71 2.61 0.06
C TYR A 85 5.00 2.93 0.79
N PHE A 86 4.85 3.08 2.10
CA PHE A 86 5.94 3.15 3.07
C PHE A 86 5.60 2.26 4.25
N GLY A 87 6.60 1.81 4.99
CA GLY A 87 6.37 0.89 6.10
C GLY A 87 7.50 0.87 7.10
N VAL A 88 7.17 0.29 8.24
CA VAL A 88 8.09 0.05 9.35
C VAL A 88 7.98 -1.40 9.76
N GLY A 89 9.10 -2.01 10.13
CA GLY A 89 9.09 -3.41 10.54
C GLY A 89 10.09 -3.71 11.64
N TYR A 90 10.05 -4.96 12.08
CA TYR A 90 10.84 -5.45 13.19
C TYR A 90 11.44 -6.82 12.83
N TYR A 91 12.76 -6.95 12.99
CA TYR A 91 13.53 -8.11 12.55
C TYR A 91 14.34 -8.74 13.70
N SER A 92 14.58 -10.05 13.59
CA SER A 92 15.17 -10.88 14.65
C SER A 92 16.61 -10.51 15.02
N THR A 93 17.36 -9.86 14.13
CA THR A 93 18.76 -9.51 14.40
C THR A 93 18.86 -8.15 15.08
N LYS A 94 19.46 -8.14 16.28
CA LYS A 94 19.71 -6.95 17.10
C LYS A 94 18.49 -6.02 17.32
N GLN A 95 17.28 -6.51 17.09
CA GLN A 95 16.04 -5.73 17.23
C GLN A 95 16.04 -4.47 16.35
N GLU A 96 16.53 -4.60 15.11
CA GLU A 96 16.56 -3.47 14.18
C GLU A 96 15.16 -3.14 13.66
N VAL A 97 14.81 -1.86 13.76
CA VAL A 97 13.65 -1.30 13.07
C VAL A 97 13.97 -1.23 11.58
N SER A 98 13.17 -1.87 10.75
CA SER A 98 13.27 -1.73 9.30
C SER A 98 12.44 -0.56 8.81
N LEU A 99 12.94 0.09 7.76
CA LEU A 99 12.18 1.02 6.94
C LEU A 99 11.97 0.37 5.58
N SER A 100 10.74 0.42 5.09
CA SER A 100 10.37 -0.11 3.78
C SER A 100 9.61 0.92 2.97
N GLY A 101 9.73 0.82 1.66
CA GLY A 101 8.98 1.65 0.72
C GLY A 101 9.01 1.07 -0.67
N GLY A 102 8.01 1.39 -1.47
CA GLY A 102 7.90 0.84 -2.81
C GLY A 102 6.63 1.27 -3.50
N ILE A 103 6.33 0.58 -4.59
CA ILE A 103 5.16 0.84 -5.42
C ILE A 103 4.60 -0.48 -5.95
N HIS A 104 3.28 -0.61 -5.89
CA HIS A 104 2.54 -1.60 -6.69
C HIS A 104 1.94 -0.90 -7.91
N VAL A 105 1.99 -1.58 -9.06
CA VAL A 105 1.41 -1.15 -10.32
C VAL A 105 0.47 -2.24 -10.80
N GLU A 106 -0.79 -1.89 -10.99
CA GLU A 106 -1.79 -2.78 -11.55
C GLU A 106 -1.49 -3.02 -13.03
N THR A 107 -1.36 -4.28 -13.42
CA THR A 107 -1.09 -4.68 -14.81
C THR A 107 -2.34 -5.21 -15.51
N SER A 108 -3.29 -5.71 -14.73
CA SER A 108 -4.59 -6.21 -15.18
C SER A 108 -5.60 -6.15 -14.04
N LYS A 109 -6.83 -6.60 -14.28
CA LYS A 109 -7.86 -6.71 -13.24
C LYS A 109 -7.48 -7.62 -12.07
N HIS A 110 -6.58 -8.59 -12.28
CA HIS A 110 -6.27 -9.64 -11.31
C HIS A 110 -4.79 -9.73 -10.92
N ILE A 111 -3.91 -8.95 -11.55
CA ILE A 111 -2.46 -9.04 -11.35
C ILE A 111 -1.88 -7.66 -11.19
N PHE A 112 -1.02 -7.51 -10.18
CA PHE A 112 -0.14 -6.36 -10.03
C PHE A 112 1.31 -6.81 -9.90
N ILE A 113 2.20 -5.92 -10.29
CA ILE A 113 3.65 -6.06 -10.07
C ILE A 113 4.10 -4.94 -9.15
N GLY A 114 5.24 -5.10 -8.52
CA GLY A 114 5.79 -4.05 -7.68
C GLY A 114 7.31 -4.07 -7.62
N ALA A 115 7.82 -2.97 -7.11
CA ALA A 115 9.22 -2.86 -6.74
C ALA A 115 9.30 -2.11 -5.42
N GLY A 116 10.24 -2.51 -4.57
CA GLY A 116 10.42 -1.90 -3.26
C GLY A 116 11.85 -2.00 -2.77
N TYR A 117 12.08 -1.30 -1.67
CA TYR A 117 13.28 -1.34 -0.87
C TYR A 117 12.89 -1.59 0.58
N ASN A 118 13.65 -2.43 1.26
CA ASN A 118 13.57 -2.65 2.70
C ASN A 118 14.98 -2.51 3.28
N SER A 119 15.14 -1.78 4.38
CA SER A 119 16.47 -1.53 4.95
C SER A 119 17.21 -2.79 5.41
N VAL A 120 16.52 -3.90 5.68
CA VAL A 120 17.09 -5.21 6.03
C VAL A 120 17.22 -6.13 4.81
N ARG A 121 16.24 -6.11 3.91
CA ARG A 121 16.15 -7.04 2.75
C ARG A 121 16.61 -6.49 1.41
N GLY A 122 16.95 -5.20 1.33
CA GLY A 122 17.42 -4.52 0.12
C GLY A 122 16.30 -4.30 -0.90
N PHE A 123 16.70 -4.18 -2.17
CA PHE A 123 15.77 -4.00 -3.29
C PHE A 123 15.08 -5.33 -3.63
N ASN A 124 13.79 -5.27 -3.91
CA ASN A 124 12.98 -6.43 -4.26
C ASN A 124 11.99 -6.11 -5.38
N GLY A 125 11.71 -7.12 -6.20
CA GLY A 125 10.59 -7.17 -7.13
C GLY A 125 9.45 -7.99 -6.55
N GLN A 126 8.23 -7.59 -6.86
CA GLN A 126 7.00 -8.14 -6.26
C GLN A 126 6.02 -8.55 -7.36
N ILE A 127 5.30 -9.63 -7.11
CA ILE A 127 4.16 -10.05 -7.93
C ILE A 127 3.03 -10.45 -7.00
N GLY A 128 1.82 -9.98 -7.30
CA GLY A 128 0.65 -10.28 -6.50
C GLY A 128 -0.63 -10.37 -7.32
N ILE A 129 -1.65 -10.85 -6.65
CA ILE A 129 -2.97 -11.10 -7.24
C ILE A 129 -4.03 -10.24 -6.57
N LYS A 130 -5.01 -9.81 -7.36
CA LYS A 130 -6.21 -9.11 -6.92
C LYS A 130 -7.37 -10.09 -7.05
N LEU A 131 -7.95 -10.47 -5.90
CA LEU A 131 -9.00 -11.48 -5.80
C LEU A 131 -10.39 -10.95 -6.13
#